data_AF-A0A957T2L3-F1
#
_entry.id   AF-A0A957T2L3-F1
#
_cell.length_a   1.000
_cell.length_b   1.000
_cell.length_c   1.000
_cell.angle_alpha   90.00
_cell.angle_beta   90.00
_cell.angle_gamma   90.00
#
_symmetry.space_group_name_H-M   'P 1'
#
loop_
_entity.id
_entity.type
_entity.pdbx_description
1 polymer ?
#
loop_
_entity_poly.entity_id
_entity_poly.type
_entity_poly.pdbx_seq_one_letter_code
_entity_poly.pdbx_strand_id
1 'polypeptide(L)'
;EAAIIDGANQYQVFFRIMLPLAQPGLVSIGIFNFLGMWNQYLLPVVLMTDAAKYVLTQGLAYMLHQQYYQNDWSGLFAAVTMIMVPTLLVYVIFQQQIQKGITVGALKG
;
A
#
# COMPACT_ATOMS: atom_id res chain seq x y z
N GLU A 1 -32.06 7.23 6.10
CA GLU A 1 -33.50 7.54 6.17
C GLU A 1 -33.76 8.93 6.72
N ALA A 2 -33.20 9.30 7.88
CA ALA A 2 -33.30 10.67 8.42
C ALA A 2 -32.93 11.78 7.40
N ALA A 3 -31.80 11.64 6.68
CA ALA A 3 -31.38 12.66 5.71
C ALA A 3 -32.30 12.82 4.48
N ILE A 4 -33.02 11.77 4.10
CA ILE A 4 -33.99 11.81 3.00
C ILE A 4 -35.28 12.48 3.48
N ILE A 5 -35.65 12.26 4.75
CA ILE A 5 -36.77 12.95 5.42
C ILE A 5 -36.47 14.47 5.54
N ASP A 6 -35.20 14.85 5.72
CA ASP A 6 -34.73 16.25 5.75
C ASP A 6 -34.58 16.91 4.34
N GLY A 7 -35.02 16.23 3.27
CA GLY A 7 -35.02 16.79 1.91
C GLY A 7 -33.66 16.76 1.19
N ALA A 8 -32.67 16.00 1.69
CA ALA A 8 -31.38 15.88 1.00
C ALA A 8 -31.52 15.02 -0.27
N ASN A 9 -30.94 15.50 -1.38
CA ASN A 9 -30.84 14.74 -2.62
C ASN A 9 -29.92 13.51 -2.43
N GLN A 10 -30.13 12.44 -3.17
CA GLN A 10 -29.39 11.18 -3.08
C GLN A 10 -27.88 11.36 -3.26
N TYR A 11 -27.45 12.29 -4.12
CA TYR A 11 -26.04 12.68 -4.25
C TYR A 11 -25.50 13.37 -2.97
N GLN A 12 -26.29 14.22 -2.31
CA GLN A 12 -25.89 14.85 -1.05
C GLN A 12 -25.79 13.83 0.07
N VAL A 13 -26.72 12.88 0.15
CA VAL A 13 -26.66 11.78 1.13
C VAL A 13 -25.39 10.95 0.93
N PHE A 14 -25.04 10.62 -0.31
CA PHE A 14 -23.83 9.86 -0.61
C PHE A 14 -22.56 10.61 -0.20
N PHE A 15 -22.31 11.80 -0.76
CA PHE A 15 -21.05 12.52 -0.55
C PHE A 15 -20.90 13.14 0.85
N ARG A 16 -22.01 13.51 1.49
CA ARG A 16 -21.98 14.27 2.76
C ARG A 16 -22.18 13.40 3.99
N ILE A 17 -22.72 12.20 3.83
CA ILE A 17 -23.05 11.30 4.97
C ILE A 17 -22.40 9.94 4.80
N MET A 18 -22.64 9.25 3.68
CA MET A 18 -22.09 7.90 3.49
C MET A 18 -20.55 7.91 3.31
N LEU A 19 -20.03 8.80 2.46
CA LEU A 19 -18.60 8.88 2.16
C LEU A 19 -17.74 9.21 3.40
N PRO A 20 -18.05 10.23 4.22
CA PRO A 20 -17.26 10.54 5.42
C PRO A 20 -17.34 9.43 6.47
N LEU A 21 -18.50 8.76 6.58
CA LEU A 21 -18.67 7.63 7.50
C LEU A 21 -17.83 6.41 7.07
N ALA A 22 -17.67 6.22 5.75
CA ALA A 22 -16.83 5.17 5.17
C ALA A 22 -15.33 5.52 5.12
N GLN A 23 -14.97 6.80 5.26
CA GLN A 23 -13.60 7.30 5.19
C GLN A 23 -12.58 6.49 6.01
N PRO A 24 -12.80 6.15 7.31
CA PRO A 24 -11.83 5.36 8.07
C PRO A 24 -11.61 3.95 7.50
N GLY A 25 -12.66 3.34 6.92
CA GLY A 25 -12.56 2.06 6.21
C GLY A 25 -11.79 2.18 4.91
N LEU A 26 -12.08 3.21 4.11
CA LEU A 26 -11.39 3.49 2.84
C LEU A 26 -9.90 3.77 3.03
N VAL A 27 -9.53 4.50 4.08
CA VAL A 27 -8.13 4.75 4.43
C VAL A 27 -7.42 3.44 4.74
N SER A 28 -8.05 2.55 5.52
CA SER A 28 -7.48 1.23 5.86
C SER A 28 -7.23 0.40 4.59
N ILE A 29 -8.23 0.30 3.70
CA ILE A 29 -8.10 -0.41 2.42
C ILE A 29 -7.01 0.22 1.55
N GLY A 30 -6.94 1.56 1.48
CA GLY A 30 -5.91 2.28 0.74
C GLY A 30 -4.49 1.98 1.24
N ILE A 31 -4.31 1.88 2.56
CA ILE A 31 -3.02 1.51 3.16
C ILE A 31 -2.64 0.08 2.77
N PHE A 32 -3.54 -0.89 2.94
CA PHE A 32 -3.25 -2.28 2.56
C PHE A 32 -3.00 -2.43 1.06
N ASN A 33 -3.73 -1.70 0.23
CA ASN A 33 -3.52 -1.67 -1.21
C ASN A 33 -2.15 -1.07 -1.56
N PHE A 34 -1.76 0.06 -0.96
CA PHE A 34 -0.44 0.64 -1.13
C PHE A 34 0.67 -0.35 -0.74
N LEU A 35 0.56 -0.96 0.43
CA LEU A 35 1.53 -1.95 0.90
C LEU A 35 1.61 -3.15 -0.04
N GLY A 36 0.47 -3.62 -0.55
CA GLY A 36 0.41 -4.72 -1.51
C GLY A 36 1.06 -4.36 -2.85
N MET A 37 0.74 -3.20 -3.41
CA MET A 37 1.30 -2.74 -4.69
C MET A 37 2.79 -2.43 -4.58
N TRP A 38 3.23 -1.85 -3.45
CA TRP A 38 4.64 -1.55 -3.20
C TRP A 38 5.52 -2.81 -3.13
N ASN A 39 4.99 -3.88 -2.53
CA ASN A 39 5.69 -5.17 -2.41
C ASN A 39 5.44 -6.11 -3.62
N GLN A 40 4.67 -5.68 -4.61
CA GLN A 40 4.31 -6.53 -5.73
C GLN A 40 5.54 -6.86 -6.58
N TYR A 41 5.82 -8.16 -6.72
CA TYR A 41 6.97 -8.65 -7.49
C TYR A 41 6.56 -9.41 -8.75
N LEU A 42 5.54 -10.27 -8.64
CA LEU A 42 5.18 -11.20 -9.71
C LEU A 42 4.72 -10.51 -10.99
N LEU A 43 3.78 -9.57 -10.87
CA LEU A 43 3.22 -8.84 -12.00
C LEU A 43 4.27 -8.04 -12.78
N PRO A 44 5.13 -7.23 -12.13
CA PRO A 44 6.21 -6.51 -12.82
C PRO A 44 7.21 -7.42 -13.53
N VAL A 45 7.59 -8.55 -12.93
CA VAL A 45 8.53 -9.49 -13.57
C VAL A 45 7.96 -10.10 -14.86
N VAL A 46 6.65 -10.35 -14.89
CA VAL A 46 5.98 -10.93 -16.06
C VAL A 46 5.72 -9.87 -17.14
N LEU A 47 5.35 -8.64 -16.76
CA LEU A 47 4.91 -7.61 -17.69
C LEU A 47 6.02 -6.64 -18.13
N MET A 48 7.00 -6.36 -17.27
CA MET A 48 8.10 -5.45 -17.53
C MET A 48 9.40 -6.24 -17.71
N THR A 49 9.76 -6.44 -18.97
CA THR A 49 10.99 -7.14 -19.36
C THR A 49 12.18 -6.20 -19.56
N ASP A 50 11.92 -4.92 -19.86
CA ASP A 50 12.93 -3.88 -20.05
C ASP A 50 13.53 -3.41 -18.72
N ALA A 51 14.84 -3.64 -18.55
CA ALA A 51 15.60 -3.30 -17.34
C ALA A 51 15.55 -1.81 -16.99
N ALA A 52 15.42 -0.91 -17.99
CA ALA A 52 15.29 0.52 -17.74
C ALA A 52 13.96 0.92 -17.09
N LYS A 53 12.99 -0.01 -17.07
CA LYS A 53 11.64 0.21 -16.53
C LYS A 53 11.34 -0.67 -15.32
N TYR A 54 12.35 -1.32 -14.75
CA TYR A 54 12.15 -2.16 -13.58
C TYR A 54 11.62 -1.34 -12.40
N VAL A 55 10.57 -1.86 -11.77
CA VAL A 55 10.14 -1.38 -10.46
C VAL A 55 11.15 -1.78 -9.39
N LEU A 56 11.09 -1.10 -8.24
CA LEU A 56 12.02 -1.30 -7.13
C LEU A 56 12.22 -2.77 -6.73
N THR A 57 11.13 -3.55 -6.63
CA THR A 57 11.18 -4.98 -6.26
C THR A 57 11.91 -5.83 -7.29
N GLN A 58 11.74 -5.53 -8.58
CA GLN A 58 12.42 -6.22 -9.68
C GLN A 58 13.89 -5.80 -9.79
N GLY A 59 14.19 -4.51 -9.62
CA GLY A 59 15.55 -3.99 -9.57
C GLY A 59 16.35 -4.61 -8.42
N LEU A 60 15.75 -4.77 -7.24
CA LEU A 60 16.39 -5.43 -6.10
C LEU A 60 16.68 -6.91 -6.39
N ALA A 61 15.73 -7.64 -6.98
CA ALA A 61 15.94 -9.04 -7.40
C ALA A 61 17.04 -9.17 -8.45
N TYR A 62 17.11 -8.21 -9.39
CA TYR A 62 18.18 -8.14 -10.37
C TYR A 62 19.55 -7.89 -9.72
N MET A 63 19.64 -6.97 -8.77
CA MET A 63 20.87 -6.73 -7.99
C MET A 63 21.30 -7.95 -7.20
N LEU A 64 20.35 -8.65 -6.54
CA LEU A 64 20.61 -9.92 -5.86
C LEU A 64 21.21 -10.97 -6.82
N HIS A 65 20.71 -11.04 -8.05
CA HIS A 65 21.24 -11.97 -9.04
C HIS A 65 22.64 -11.57 -9.54
N GLN A 66 22.88 -10.28 -9.76
CA GLN A 66 24.21 -9.78 -10.15
C GLN A 66 25.27 -9.92 -9.05
N GLN A 67 24.86 -9.94 -7.78
CA GLN A 67 25.78 -10.09 -6.65
C GLN A 67 26.60 -11.38 -6.68
N TYR A 68 26.06 -12.46 -7.28
CA TYR A 68 26.80 -13.70 -7.51
C TYR A 68 28.09 -13.51 -8.32
N TYR A 69 28.22 -12.40 -9.05
CA TYR A 69 29.37 -12.11 -9.91
C TYR A 69 30.24 -10.93 -9.43
N GLN A 70 29.65 -9.94 -8.74
CA GLN A 70 30.37 -8.68 -8.41
C GLN A 70 30.64 -8.46 -6.91
N ASN A 71 30.02 -9.22 -6.01
CA ASN A 71 30.24 -9.21 -4.55
C ASN A 71 30.10 -7.82 -3.85
N ASP A 72 29.39 -6.87 -4.46
CA ASP A 72 28.99 -5.59 -3.83
C ASP A 72 27.74 -5.71 -2.92
N TRP A 73 27.93 -6.30 -1.74
CA TRP A 73 26.89 -6.37 -0.71
C TRP A 73 26.47 -4.99 -0.19
N SER A 74 27.36 -4.00 -0.28
CA SER A 74 27.11 -2.65 0.23
C SER A 74 26.01 -1.93 -0.56
N GLY A 75 26.07 -2.00 -1.90
CA GLY A 75 25.04 -1.45 -2.78
C GLY A 75 23.69 -2.16 -2.60
N LEU A 76 23.71 -3.48 -2.37
CA LEU A 76 22.50 -4.26 -2.09
C LEU A 76 21.81 -3.78 -0.80
N PHE A 77 22.54 -3.69 0.32
CA PHE A 77 21.96 -3.27 1.60
C PHE A 77 21.49 -1.81 1.57
N ALA A 78 22.18 -0.94 0.83
CA ALA A 78 21.73 0.43 0.61
C ALA A 78 20.39 0.46 -0.15
N ALA A 79 20.24 -0.34 -1.21
CA ALA A 79 19.00 -0.46 -1.97
C ALA A 79 17.85 -1.01 -1.11
N VAL A 80 18.08 -2.08 -0.34
CA VAL A 80 17.08 -2.64 0.59
C VAL A 80 16.62 -1.58 1.58
N THR A 81 17.56 -0.85 2.18
CA THR A 81 17.25 0.20 3.16
C THR A 81 16.39 1.30 2.53
N MET A 82 16.75 1.75 1.32
CA MET A 82 15.98 2.76 0.58
C MET A 82 14.55 2.29 0.26
N ILE A 83 14.37 1.00 -0.08
CA ILE A 83 13.05 0.41 -0.35
C ILE A 83 12.20 0.29 0.93
N MET A 84 12.83 0.04 2.09
CA MET A 84 12.13 -0.07 3.37
C MET A 84 11.64 1.27 3.91
N VAL A 85 12.35 2.37 3.63
CA VAL A 85 12.03 3.71 4.19
C VAL A 85 10.58 4.15 3.89
N PRO A 86 10.06 4.09 2.66
CA PRO A 86 8.67 4.47 2.37
C PRO A 86 7.65 3.60 3.10
N THR A 87 7.89 2.29 3.18
CA THR A 87 7.01 1.35 3.90
C THR A 87 6.95 1.68 5.39
N LEU A 88 8.10 1.98 6.00
CA LEU A 88 8.19 2.40 7.40
C LEU A 88 7.50 3.75 7.63
N LEU A 89 7.65 4.71 6.73
CA LEU A 89 6.96 6.00 6.81
C LEU A 89 5.44 5.82 6.79
N VAL A 90 4.92 5.02 5.86
CA VAL A 90 3.48 4.70 5.80
C VAL A 90 3.05 4.01 7.09
N TYR A 91 3.83 3.05 7.60
CA TYR A 91 3.51 2.41 8.87
C TYR A 91 3.44 3.41 10.03
N VAL A 92 4.44 4.27 10.21
CA VAL A 92 4.48 5.24 11.32
C VAL A 92 3.31 6.24 11.25
N ILE A 93 2.99 6.73 10.04
CA ILE A 93 1.88 7.67 9.83
C ILE A 93 0.53 7.00 10.13
N PHE A 94 0.36 5.73 9.73
CA PHE A 94 -0.94 5.06 9.75
C PHE A 94 -1.07 3.94 10.80
N GLN A 95 -0.11 3.78 11.71
CA GLN A 95 -0.05 2.67 12.68
C GLN A 95 -1.35 2.49 13.47
N GLN A 96 -1.99 3.59 13.88
CA GLN A 96 -3.23 3.53 14.65
C GLN A 96 -4.41 3.04 13.80
N GLN A 97 -4.48 3.43 12.53
CA GLN A 97 -5.53 2.98 11.60
C GLN A 97 -5.33 1.52 11.22
N ILE A 98 -4.07 1.10 10.99
CA ILE A 98 -3.73 -0.30 10.69
C ILE A 98 -4.13 -1.20 11.87
N GLN A 99 -3.76 -0.82 13.10
CA GLN A 99 -4.15 -1.59 14.31
C GLN A 99 -5.67 -1.70 14.44
N LYS A 100 -6.40 -0.58 14.32
CA LYS A 100 -7.87 -0.55 14.40
C LYS A 100 -8.51 -1.42 13.32
N GLY A 101 -8.05 -1.33 12.07
CA GLY A 101 -8.56 -2.09 10.94
C GLY A 101 -8.42 -3.61 11.11
N ILE A 102 -7.30 -4.06 11.66
CA ILE A 102 -7.07 -5.49 11.96
C ILE A 102 -7.98 -5.97 13.10
N THR A 103 -8.10 -5.22 14.20
CA THR A 103 -8.97 -5.60 15.32
C THR A 103 -10.46 -5.65 14.97
N VAL A 104 -10.96 -4.72 14.15
CA VAL A 104 -12.37 -4.71 13.73
C VAL A 104 -12.71 -5.91 12.83
N GLY A 105 -11.74 -6.39 12.03
CA GLY A 105 -11.88 -7.64 11.28
C GLY A 105 -11.82 -8.89 12.16
N ALA A 106 -10.97 -8.88 13.19
CA ALA A 106 -10.79 -10.02 14.11
C ALA A 106 -11.95 -10.23 15.09
N LEU A 107 -12.67 -9.17 15.49
CA LEU A 107 -13.81 -9.24 16.42
C LEU A 107 -15.12 -9.72 15.78
N LYS A 108 -15.17 -9.85 14.44
CA LYS A 108 -16.34 -10.37 13.71
C LYS A 108 -16.23 -11.87 13.36
N GLY A 109 -15.18 -12.55 13.84
CA GLY A 109 -15.01 -14.01 13.77
C GLY A 109 -15.42 -14.69 15.07
#